data_AF-A0A3B9KV14-F1
#
_entry.id   AF-A0A3B9KV14-F1
#
_cell.length_a   1.000
_cell.length_b   1.000
_cell.length_c   1.000
_cell.angle_alpha   90.00
_cell.angle_beta   90.00
_cell.angle_gamma   90.00
#
_symmetry.space_group_name_H-M   'P 1'
#
loop_
_entity.id
_entity.type
_entity.pdbx_description
1 polymer ?
#
loop_
_entity_poly.entity_id
_entity_poly.type
_entity_poly.pdbx_seq_one_letter_code
_entity_poly.pdbx_strand_id
1 'polypeptide(L)' 'KVEKGAEVRNSIVMEDGKIMENSSVCYAITDKNVTVTKGRTISGYESYPVVIVKDKTV' A
#
# COMPACT_ATOMS: atom_id res chain seq x y z
N LYS A 1 -1.42 -9.62 -0.27
CA LYS A 1 -1.50 -10.04 -1.69
C LYS A 1 -1.18 -8.85 -2.58
N VAL A 2 -0.27 -9.03 -3.53
CA VAL A 2 0.11 -8.01 -4.52
C VAL A 2 -0.32 -8.50 -5.90
N GLU A 3 -1.09 -7.71 -6.63
CA GLU A 3 -1.64 -8.08 -7.95
C GLU A 3 -0.73 -7.66 -9.11
N LYS A 4 -1.09 -8.04 -10.34
CA LYS A 4 -0.27 -7.82 -11.52
C LYS A 4 -0.07 -6.32 -11.78
N GLY A 5 1.19 -5.95 -12.02
CA GLY A 5 1.57 -4.55 -12.31
C GLY A 5 1.54 -3.65 -11.08
N ALA A 6 1.24 -4.18 -9.89
CA ALA A 6 1.39 -3.43 -8.66
C ALA A 6 2.86 -3.35 -8.25
N GLU A 7 3.27 -2.17 -7.77
CA GLU A 7 4.63 -1.90 -7.33
C GLU A 7 4.64 -1.51 -5.86
N VAL A 8 5.49 -2.17 -5.06
CA VAL A 8 5.66 -1.86 -3.64
C VAL A 8 7.15 -1.62 -3.40
N ARG A 9 7.53 -0.41 -2.97
CA ARG A 9 8.93 -0.01 -2.80
C ARG A 9 9.14 0.74 -1.49
N ASN A 10 10.12 0.33 -0.68
CA ASN A 10 10.43 0.98 0.60
C ASN A 10 9.19 1.05 1.52
N SER A 11 8.34 0.03 1.48
CA SER A 11 7.03 0.02 2.15
C SER A 11 6.84 -1.27 2.92
N ILE A 12 6.00 -1.21 3.97
CA ILE A 12 5.61 -2.35 4.80
C ILE A 12 4.14 -2.62 4.54
N VAL A 13 3.81 -3.85 4.14
CA VAL A 13 2.42 -4.31 3.98
C VAL A 13 2.14 -5.41 5.00
N MET A 14 1.26 -5.13 5.96
CA MET A 14 0.88 -6.10 6.98
C MET A 14 -0.10 -7.16 6.47
N GLU A 15 -0.40 -8.13 7.34
CA GLU A 15 -1.30 -9.26 7.14
C GLU A 15 -2.65 -8.83 6.53
N ASP A 16 -3.19 -9.65 5.62
CA ASP A 16 -4.42 -9.39 4.87
C ASP A 16 -4.43 -8.09 4.02
N GLY A 17 -3.29 -7.41 3.87
CA GLY A 17 -3.16 -6.29 2.94
C GLY A 17 -3.34 -6.71 1.48
N LYS A 18 -4.13 -5.97 0.70
CA LYS A 18 -4.38 -6.21 -0.73
C LYS A 18 -3.93 -5.00 -1.54
N ILE A 19 -2.98 -5.21 -2.44
CA ILE A 19 -2.47 -4.19 -3.36
C ILE A 19 -2.95 -4.56 -4.76
N MET A 20 -3.96 -3.86 -5.28
CA MET A 20 -4.64 -4.20 -6.54
C MET A 20 -3.81 -3.85 -7.77
N GLU A 21 -4.23 -4.34 -8.94
CA GLU A 21 -3.51 -4.14 -10.21
C GLU A 21 -3.08 -2.70 -10.48
N ASN A 22 -1.89 -2.53 -11.05
CA ASN A 22 -1.31 -1.23 -11.45
C ASN A 22 -1.27 -0.16 -10.35
N SER A 23 -1.36 -0.53 -9.07
CA SER A 23 -1.17 0.41 -7.96
C SER A 23 0.30 0.55 -7.59
N SER A 24 0.69 1.70 -7.04
CA SER A 24 2.08 1.98 -6.63
C SER A 24 2.12 2.43 -5.19
N VAL A 25 2.92 1.76 -4.36
CA VAL A 25 3.02 2.02 -2.91
C VAL A 25 4.47 2.23 -2.54
N CYS A 26 4.84 3.49 -2.28
CA CYS A 26 6.19 3.90 -1.97
C CYS A 26 6.29 4.65 -0.65
N TYR A 27 7.24 4.26 0.23
CA TYR A 27 7.40 4.83 1.57
C TYR A 27 6.09 4.85 2.37
N ALA A 28 5.41 3.70 2.39
CA ALA A 28 4.13 3.56 3.10
C ALA A 28 4.14 2.36 4.05
N ILE A 29 3.38 2.47 5.13
CA ILE A 29 3.15 1.42 6.13
C ILE A 29 1.65 1.16 6.15
N THR A 30 1.22 0.00 5.66
CA THR A 30 -0.18 -0.41 5.68
C THR A 30 -0.39 -1.43 6.80
N ASP A 31 -1.31 -1.14 7.71
CA ASP A 31 -1.75 -2.03 8.78
C ASP A 31 -2.62 -3.19 8.24
N LYS A 32 -3.16 -4.03 9.12
CA LYS A 32 -3.90 -5.24 8.77
C LYS A 32 -5.18 -4.94 7.97
N ASN A 33 -5.50 -5.82 7.02
CA ASN A 33 -6.73 -5.75 6.22
C ASN A 33 -6.90 -4.41 5.46
N VAL A 34 -5.79 -3.82 4.99
CA VAL A 34 -5.82 -2.62 4.14
C VAL A 34 -5.92 -3.02 2.66
N THR A 35 -6.82 -2.37 1.91
CA THR A 35 -6.94 -2.56 0.45
C THR A 35 -6.55 -1.30 -0.31
N VAL A 36 -5.49 -1.37 -1.11
CA VAL A 36 -5.11 -0.34 -2.08
C VAL A 36 -5.77 -0.67 -3.41
N THR A 37 -6.64 0.22 -3.87
CA THR A 37 -7.46 0.08 -5.07
C THR A 37 -6.65 0.14 -6.37
N LYS A 38 -7.25 -0.38 -7.45
CA LYS A 38 -6.61 -0.48 -8.77
C LYS A 38 -6.15 0.88 -9.27
N GLY A 39 -4.90 0.98 -9.74
CA GLY A 39 -4.32 2.20 -10.29
C GLY A 39 -4.03 3.29 -9.25
N ARG A 40 -4.18 3.00 -7.95
CA ARG A 40 -3.95 3.97 -6.88
C ARG A 40 -2.45 4.13 -6.59
N THR A 41 -2.02 5.36 -6.41
CA THR A 41 -0.63 5.67 -6.02
C THR A 41 -0.59 6.24 -4.61
N ILE A 42 0.25 5.64 -3.77
CA ILE A 42 0.56 6.08 -2.42
C ILE A 42 2.05 6.32 -2.35
N SER A 43 2.44 7.58 -2.16
CA SER A 43 3.84 7.99 -2.15
C SER A 43 4.10 8.83 -0.90
N GLY A 44 4.85 8.27 0.04
CA GLY A 44 5.46 9.00 1.14
C GLY A 44 6.91 9.40 0.84
N TYR A 45 7.61 9.80 1.88
CA TYR A 45 9.04 10.09 1.87
C TYR A 45 9.75 9.32 2.99
N GLU A 46 11.07 9.18 2.87
CA GLU A 46 11.89 8.52 3.89
C GLU A 46 11.73 9.12 5.28
N SER A 47 11.66 10.45 5.38
CA SER A 47 11.45 11.18 6.64
C SER A 47 9.97 11.23 7.08
N TYR A 48 9.04 10.94 6.18
CA TYR A 48 7.61 11.01 6.44
C TYR A 48 6.86 9.91 5.67
N PRO A 49 6.86 8.68 6.20
CA PRO A 49 6.14 7.59 5.57
C PRO A 49 4.62 7.80 5.70
N VAL A 50 3.88 7.34 4.70
CA VAL A 50 2.41 7.35 4.74
C VAL A 50 1.92 6.14 5.53
N VAL A 51 1.16 6.36 6.61
CA VAL A 51 0.59 5.28 7.42
C VAL A 51 -0.89 5.11 7.08
N ILE A 52 -1.30 3.88 6.76
CA ILE A 52 -2.68 3.51 6.49
C ILE A 52 -3.14 2.57 7.60
N VAL A 53 -4.13 3.03 8.36
CA VAL A 53 -4.70 2.28 9.49
C VAL A 53 -5.51 1.08 9.02
N LYS A 54 -5.67 0.09 9.89
CA LYS A 54 -6.39 -1.17 9.61
C LYS A 54 -7.82 -0.95 9.08
N ASP A 55 -8.30 -1.95 8.35
CA ASP A 55 -9.67 -2.02 7.80
C ASP A 55 -10.03 -0.84 6.88
N LYS A 56 -9.03 -0.25 6.23
CA LYS A 56 -9.20 0.85 5.25
C LYS A 56 -9.10 0.34 3.82
N THR A 57 -9.99 0.84 2.98
CA THR A 57 -9.86 0.76 1.52
C THR A 57 -9.52 2.14 1.00
N VAL A 58 -8.45 2.22 0.22
CA VAL A 58 -7.90 3.48 -0.32
C VAL A 58 -7.77 3.43 -1.81
#